data_AF-A0A927AX38-F1
#
_entry.id   AF-A0A927AX38-F1
#
_cell.length_a   1.000
_cell.length_b   1.000
_cell.length_c   1.000
_cell.angle_alpha   90.00
_cell.angle_beta   90.00
_cell.angle_gamma   90.00
#
_symmetry.space_group_name_H-M   'P 1'
#
loop_
_entity.id
_entity.type
_entity.pdbx_description
1 polymer ?
#
loop_
_entity_poly.entity_id
_entity_poly.type
_entity_poly.pdbx_seq_one_letter_code
_entity_poly.pdbx_strand_id
1 'polypeptide(L)'
;MSVAEELHKTIDELTEEQQQELLKTARQFLQPQSTVGEDNSEYQILLKELLIKRYDYYKSHPESGVSAEEASRRIRLKYGWNE
;
A
#
# COMPACT_ATOMS: atom_id res chain seq x y z
N MET A 1 -35.50 -3.56 10.82
CA MET A 1 -34.99 -4.46 9.77
C MET A 1 -33.51 -4.21 9.63
N SER A 2 -32.72 -5.27 9.52
CA SER A 2 -31.28 -5.17 9.38
C SER A 2 -30.91 -4.92 7.92
N VAL A 3 -29.83 -4.18 7.68
CA VAL A 3 -29.26 -3.95 6.34
C VAL A 3 -28.98 -5.28 5.60
N ALA A 4 -28.66 -6.34 6.35
CA ALA A 4 -28.48 -7.68 5.79
C ALA A 4 -29.79 -8.29 5.25
N GLU A 5 -30.92 -8.06 5.93
CA GLU A 5 -32.23 -8.58 5.51
C GLU A 5 -32.74 -7.86 4.25
N GLU A 6 -32.52 -6.55 4.17
CA GLU A 6 -32.86 -5.75 2.97
C GLU A 6 -31.99 -6.15 1.77
N LEU A 7 -30.70 -6.42 1.99
CA LEU A 7 -29.79 -6.92 0.96
C LEU A 7 -30.23 -8.29 0.42
N HIS A 8 -30.56 -9.24 1.30
CA HIS A 8 -31.01 -10.57 0.87
C HIS A 8 -32.29 -10.48 0.04
N LYS A 9 -33.27 -9.70 0.50
CA LYS A 9 -34.52 -9.49 -0.26
C LYS A 9 -34.27 -8.87 -1.63
N THR A 10 -33.40 -7.86 -1.69
CA THR A 10 -33.07 -7.19 -2.95
C THR A 10 -32.35 -8.14 -3.92
N ILE A 11 -31.49 -9.04 -3.42
CA ILE A 11 -30.80 -10.05 -4.23
C ILE A 11 -31.77 -11.10 -4.76
N ASP A 12 -32.76 -11.53 -3.95
CA ASP A 12 -33.77 -12.51 -4.36
C ASP A 12 -34.74 -11.98 -5.43
N GLU A 13 -34.89 -10.64 -5.53
CA GLU A 13 -35.71 -9.97 -6.55
C GLU A 13 -34.97 -9.78 -7.89
N LEU A 14 -33.66 -10.06 -7.95
CA LEU A 14 -32.85 -9.97 -9.18
C LEU A 14 -32.99 -11.22 -10.05
N THR A 15 -32.88 -11.05 -11.37
CA THR A 15 -32.76 -12.18 -12.30
C THR A 15 -31.40 -12.87 -12.17
N GLU A 16 -31.30 -14.13 -12.59
CA GLU A 16 -30.03 -14.89 -12.53
C GLU A 16 -28.87 -14.16 -13.23
N GLU A 17 -29.14 -13.47 -14.35
CA GLU A 17 -28.15 -12.68 -15.09
C GLU A 17 -27.66 -11.48 -14.25
N GLN A 18 -28.56 -10.78 -13.56
CA GLN A 18 -28.22 -9.65 -12.70
C GLN A 18 -27.47 -10.09 -11.44
N GLN A 19 -27.80 -11.26 -10.89
CA GLN A 19 -27.06 -11.85 -9.76
C GLN A 19 -25.63 -12.21 -10.17
N GLN A 20 -25.43 -12.74 -11.38
CA GLN A 20 -24.09 -13.04 -11.92
C GLN A 20 -23.27 -11.76 -12.14
N GLU A 21 -23.88 -10.69 -12.66
CA GLU A 21 -23.22 -9.40 -12.84
C GLU A 21 -22.84 -8.75 -11.49
N LEU A 22 -23.73 -8.83 -10.51
CA LEU A 22 -23.49 -8.34 -9.14
C LEU A 22 -22.36 -9.13 -8.47
N LEU A 23 -22.34 -10.46 -8.62
CA LEU A 23 -21.25 -11.31 -8.12
C LEU A 23 -19.92 -11.00 -8.81
N LYS A 24 -19.93 -10.76 -10.13
CA LYS A 24 -18.72 -10.39 -10.88
C LYS A 24 -18.17 -9.06 -10.40
N THR A 25 -19.04 -8.07 -10.24
CA THR A 25 -18.69 -6.74 -9.74
C THR A 25 -18.17 -6.82 -8.31
N ALA A 26 -18.89 -7.51 -7.43
CA ALA A 26 -18.46 -7.72 -6.04
C ALA A 26 -17.10 -8.42 -5.99
N ARG A 27 -16.84 -9.42 -6.83
CA ARG A 27 -15.52 -10.06 -6.94
C ARG A 27 -14.43 -9.12 -7.43
N GLN A 28 -14.72 -8.19 -8.33
CA GLN A 28 -13.74 -7.18 -8.77
C GLN A 28 -13.42 -6.15 -7.67
N PHE A 29 -14.42 -5.77 -6.86
CA PHE A 29 -14.23 -4.83 -5.75
C PHE A 29 -13.64 -5.47 -4.49
N LEU A 30 -13.98 -6.75 -4.23
CA LEU A 30 -13.51 -7.54 -3.10
C LEU A 30 -12.25 -8.34 -3.41
N GLN A 31 -11.84 -8.43 -4.69
CA GLN A 31 -10.48 -8.79 -5.01
C GLN A 31 -9.61 -7.83 -4.22
N PRO A 32 -8.74 -8.33 -3.33
CA PRO A 32 -7.75 -7.45 -2.72
C PRO A 32 -7.04 -6.82 -3.91
N GLN A 33 -7.21 -5.51 -4.08
CA GLN A 33 -6.34 -4.77 -4.98
C GLN A 33 -4.95 -5.20 -4.55
N SER A 34 -4.27 -5.96 -5.41
CA SER A 34 -2.94 -6.44 -5.16
C SER A 34 -2.17 -5.21 -4.71
N THR A 35 -1.91 -5.13 -3.41
CA THR A 35 -1.25 -4.01 -2.79
C THR A 35 0.10 -3.95 -3.46
N VAL A 36 0.24 -3.03 -4.41
CA VAL A 36 1.51 -2.73 -5.08
C VAL A 36 2.14 -3.98 -5.71
N GLY A 37 1.34 -4.73 -6.48
CA GLY A 37 1.83 -5.86 -7.26
C GLY A 37 2.17 -5.45 -8.68
N GLU A 38 3.22 -4.64 -8.88
CA GLU A 38 4.03 -4.60 -10.13
C GLU A 38 5.23 -3.65 -9.93
N ASP A 39 6.30 -4.22 -9.39
CA ASP A 39 7.64 -4.15 -9.98
C ASP A 39 8.07 -2.84 -10.65
N ASN A 40 7.93 -1.71 -9.96
CA ASN A 40 8.60 -0.49 -10.37
C ASN A 40 10.07 -0.58 -9.93
N SER A 41 10.80 -1.51 -10.55
CA SER A 41 12.22 -1.76 -10.33
C SER A 41 13.03 -0.47 -10.46
N GLU A 42 12.67 0.41 -11.41
CA GLU A 42 13.23 1.76 -11.54
C GLU A 42 12.98 2.61 -10.29
N TYR A 43 11.77 2.61 -9.75
CA TYR A 43 11.46 3.31 -8.50
C TYR A 43 12.26 2.75 -7.31
N GLN A 44 12.41 1.43 -7.20
CA GLN A 44 13.21 0.82 -6.14
C GLN A 44 14.70 1.15 -6.28
N ILE A 45 15.23 1.16 -7.51
CA ILE A 45 16.60 1.56 -7.83
C ILE A 45 16.80 3.04 -7.45
N LEU A 46 15.89 3.92 -7.87
CA LEU A 46 15.95 5.35 -7.57
C LEU A 46 15.90 5.60 -6.06
N LEU A 47 14.99 4.92 -5.35
CA LEU A 47 14.87 5.01 -3.90
C LEU A 47 16.18 4.59 -3.22
N LYS A 48 16.78 3.48 -3.67
CA LYS A 48 18.05 2.98 -3.13
C LYS A 48 19.18 3.98 -3.36
N GLU A 49 19.30 4.55 -4.56
CA GLU A 49 20.32 5.57 -4.85
C GLU A 49 20.16 6.82 -3.98
N LEU A 50 18.92 7.30 -3.80
CA LEU A 50 18.63 8.46 -2.94
C LEU A 50 19.00 8.21 -1.49
N LEU A 51 18.70 7.01 -0.97
CA LEU A 51 19.06 6.62 0.40
C LEU A 51 20.58 6.55 0.59
N ILE A 52 21.32 6.00 -0.38
CA ILE A 52 22.80 5.94 -0.35
C ILE A 52 23.39 7.35 -0.35
N LYS A 53 22.99 8.21 -1.30
CA LYS A 53 23.49 9.60 -1.38
C LYS A 53 23.23 10.37 -0.09
N ARG A 54 22.06 10.16 0.52
CA ARG A 54 21.70 10.78 1.80
C ARG A 54 22.56 10.26 2.96
N TYR A 55 22.82 8.96 3.00
CA TYR A 55 23.69 8.35 4.01
C TYR A 55 25.12 8.91 3.91
N ASP A 56 25.68 8.96 2.70
CA ASP A 56 27.03 9.48 2.45
C ASP A 56 27.12 10.98 2.79
N TYR A 57 26.07 11.75 2.52
CA TYR A 57 25.98 13.15 2.91
C TYR A 57 26.10 13.32 4.43
N TYR A 58 25.28 12.64 5.23
CA TYR A 58 25.36 12.77 6.69
C TYR A 58 26.65 12.18 7.28
N LYS A 59 27.23 11.18 6.63
CA LYS A 59 28.53 10.62 7.03
C LYS A 59 29.68 11.60 6.80
N SER A 60 29.63 12.35 5.69
CA SER A 60 30.65 13.35 5.33
C SER A 60 30.45 14.71 5.99
N HIS A 61 29.24 15.00 6.49
CA HIS A 61 28.86 16.26 7.12
C HIS A 61 28.39 16.06 8.58
N PRO A 62 29.27 15.62 9.50
CA PRO A 62 28.92 15.42 10.91
C PRO A 62 28.44 16.71 11.60
N GLU A 63 28.80 17.88 11.07
CA GLU A 63 28.35 19.21 11.51
C GLU A 63 26.85 19.44 11.31
N SER A 64 26.18 18.64 10.48
CA SER A 64 24.73 18.68 10.30
C SER A 64 23.94 18.29 11.57
N GLY A 65 24.61 17.79 12.61
CA GLY A 65 24.01 17.43 13.90
C GLY A 65 23.11 16.20 13.86
N VAL A 66 22.99 15.55 12.69
CA VAL A 66 22.22 14.33 12.49
C VAL A 66 23.16 13.27 11.93
N SER A 67 23.40 12.20 12.70
CA SER A 67 24.18 11.08 12.20
C SER A 67 23.43 10.35 11.10
N ALA A 68 24.16 9.74 10.17
CA ALA A 68 23.58 8.94 9.10
C ALA A 68 22.70 7.81 9.64
N GLU A 69 23.06 7.26 10.81
CA GLU A 69 22.31 6.23 11.53
C GLU A 69 21.00 6.76 12.12
N GLU A 70 21.02 7.95 12.73
CA GLU A 70 19.82 8.60 13.26
C GLU A 70 18.86 9.01 12.13
N ALA A 71 19.38 9.54 11.02
CA ALA A 71 18.58 9.84 9.84
C ALA A 71 17.90 8.57 9.29
N SER A 72 18.62 7.46 9.21
CA SER A 72 18.11 6.16 8.75
C SER A 72 17.05 5.60 9.70
N ARG A 73 17.26 5.73 11.02
CA ARG A 73 16.30 5.33 12.06
C ARG A 73 14.97 6.09 11.94
N ARG A 74 15.02 7.42 11.75
CA ARG A 74 13.81 8.25 11.60
C ARG A 74 12.98 7.86 10.38
N ILE A 75 13.62 7.51 9.26
CA ILE A 75 12.93 7.03 8.06
C ILE A 75 12.21 5.72 8.36
N ARG A 76 12.91 4.74 8.94
CA ARG A 76 12.31 3.44 9.29
C ARG A 76 11.08 3.60 10.18
N LEU A 77 11.18 4.43 11.23
CA LEU A 77 10.06 4.72 12.13
C LEU A 77 8.89 5.41 11.40
N LYS A 78 9.17 6.40 10.54
CA LYS A 78 8.13 7.14 9.81
C LYS A 78 7.31 6.24 8.88
N TYR A 79 7.94 5.24 8.27
CA TYR A 79 7.31 4.34 7.29
C TYR A 79 6.97 2.96 7.85
N GLY A 80 7.16 2.74 9.16
CA GLY A 80 6.84 1.46 9.80
C GLY A 80 7.72 0.29 9.35
N TRP A 81 8.93 0.56 8.85
CA TRP A 81 9.91 -0.47 8.45
C TRP A 81 10.72 -0.96 9.66
N ASN A 82 10.01 -1.45 10.67
CA ASN A 82 10.62 -2.14 11.81
C ASN A 82 10.79 -3.62 11.43
N GLU A 83 11.95 -4.20 11.74
CA GLU A 83 12.19 -5.66 11.68
C GLU A 83 11.22 -6.43 12.60
#